data_AF-A0A435T9K8-F1
#
_entry.id   AF-A0A435T9K8-F1
#
_cell.length_a   1.000
_cell.length_b   1.000
_cell.length_c   1.000
_cell.angle_alpha   90.00
_cell.angle_beta   90.00
_cell.angle_gamma   90.00
#
_symmetry.space_group_name_H-M   'P 1'
#
loop_
_entity.id
_entity.type
_entity.pdbx_description
1 polymer ?
#
loop_
_entity_poly.entity_id
_entity_poly.type
_entity_poly.pdbx_seq_one_letter_code
_entity_poly.pdbx_strand_id
1 'polypeptide(L)'
;AVGGAVVGGAAGGIIGAMTESGVPESDAHVYAEGVRRGGTMVIARVEDDLVPDAEQILKQYNSVDIAHRRTEYEAGGWTGFDPTDEVYTGDDLESARGRRNV
;
A
#
# COMPACT_ATOMS: atom_id res chain seq x y z
N ALA A 1 21.39 -1.10 -8.66
CA ALA A 1 20.47 -2.23 -8.45
C ALA A 1 19.23 -1.70 -7.75
N VAL A 2 18.04 -1.82 -8.33
CA VAL A 2 16.79 -1.56 -7.61
C VAL A 2 16.54 -2.81 -6.78
N GLY A 3 16.92 -2.76 -5.51
CA GLY A 3 16.60 -3.82 -4.56
C GLY A 3 15.12 -3.75 -4.24
N GLY A 4 14.37 -4.80 -4.59
CA GLY A 4 13.04 -5.01 -4.04
C GLY A 4 13.16 -5.14 -2.52
N ALA A 5 12.42 -4.32 -1.78
CA ALA A 5 12.39 -4.39 -0.33
C ALA A 5 11.82 -5.77 0.08
N VAL A 6 12.65 -6.58 0.74
CA VAL A 6 12.19 -7.75 1.47
C VAL A 6 11.36 -7.24 2.64
N VAL A 7 10.06 -7.52 2.63
CA VAL A 7 9.22 -7.36 3.83
C VAL A 7 9.69 -8.41 4.83
N GLY A 8 10.50 -7.99 5.80
CA GLY A 8 10.95 -8.83 6.89
C GLY A 8 11.26 -7.99 8.12
N GLY A 9 10.60 -8.31 9.24
CA GLY A 9 11.11 -7.94 10.57
C GLY A 9 10.20 -7.12 11.48
N ALA A 10 9.00 -7.61 11.77
CA ALA A 10 8.39 -7.47 13.09
C ALA A 10 7.68 -8.79 13.40
N ALA A 11 7.56 -9.18 14.67
CA ALA A 11 6.85 -10.40 15.04
C ALA A 11 5.35 -10.37 14.62
N GLY A 12 4.82 -9.19 14.27
CA GLY A 12 3.57 -9.00 13.54
C GLY A 12 3.85 -8.71 12.06
N GLY A 13 3.10 -9.32 11.14
CA GLY A 13 3.24 -9.08 9.70
C GLY A 13 3.03 -7.62 9.28
N ILE A 14 2.98 -7.34 7.98
CA ILE A 14 2.94 -5.97 7.44
C ILE A 14 1.84 -5.08 8.06
N ILE A 15 0.69 -5.65 8.42
CA ILE A 15 -0.39 -4.96 9.15
C ILE A 15 0.07 -4.50 10.53
N GLY A 16 0.66 -5.41 11.32
CA GLY A 16 1.15 -5.12 12.67
C GLY A 16 2.26 -4.05 12.67
N ALA A 17 3.18 -4.13 11.72
CA ALA A 17 4.23 -3.10 11.58
C ALA A 17 3.64 -1.71 11.29
N MET A 18 2.59 -1.62 10.48
CA MET A 18 1.92 -0.35 10.18
C MET A 18 1.12 0.18 11.37
N THR A 19 0.38 -0.68 12.07
CA THR A 19 -0.39 -0.25 13.25
C THR A 19 0.49 0.19 14.41
N GLU A 20 1.62 -0.50 14.64
CA GLU A 20 2.65 -0.06 15.59
C GLU A 20 3.25 1.31 15.24
N SER A 21 3.28 1.67 13.95
CA SER A 21 3.73 2.99 13.48
C SER A 21 2.64 4.08 13.52
N GLY A 22 1.43 3.75 13.99
CA GLY A 22 0.32 4.68 14.14
C GLY A 22 -0.64 4.75 12.95
N VAL A 23 -0.49 3.88 11.95
CA VAL A 23 -1.47 3.74 10.86
C VAL A 23 -2.73 3.06 11.40
N PRO A 24 -3.94 3.60 11.16
CA PRO A 24 -5.18 2.90 11.51
C PRO A 24 -5.23 1.51 10.86
N GLU A 25 -5.62 0.48 11.61
CA GLU A 25 -5.64 -0.91 11.12
C GLU A 25 -6.47 -1.08 9.83
N SER A 26 -7.62 -0.42 9.78
CA SER A 26 -8.48 -0.40 8.59
C SER A 26 -7.77 0.15 7.35
N ASP A 27 -6.87 1.12 7.49
CA ASP A 27 -6.07 1.68 6.40
C ASP A 27 -4.87 0.77 6.08
N ALA A 28 -4.26 0.16 7.10
CA ALA A 28 -3.17 -0.80 6.94
C ALA A 28 -3.58 -1.96 6.02
N HIS A 29 -4.81 -2.48 6.14
CA HIS A 29 -5.32 -3.49 5.20
C HIS A 29 -5.35 -3.00 3.75
N VAL A 30 -5.73 -1.74 3.50
CA VAL A 30 -5.79 -1.18 2.14
C VAL A 30 -4.39 -1.01 1.56
N TYR A 31 -3.42 -0.55 2.35
CA TYR A 31 -2.02 -0.45 1.92
C TYR A 31 -1.41 -1.82 1.60
N ALA A 32 -1.61 -2.81 2.47
CA ALA A 32 -1.10 -4.16 2.28
C ALA A 32 -1.70 -4.83 1.04
N GLU A 33 -3.01 -4.67 0.83
CA GLU A 33 -3.68 -5.13 -0.39
C GLU A 33 -3.16 -4.41 -1.64
N GLY A 34 -2.90 -3.11 -1.54
CA GLY A 34 -2.27 -2.33 -2.59
C GLY A 34 -0.93 -2.92 -3.05
N VAL A 35 -0.08 -3.30 -2.09
CA VAL A 35 1.21 -3.97 -2.38
C VAL A 35 0.99 -5.36 -2.98
N ARG A 36 0.07 -6.17 -2.42
CA ARG A 36 -0.25 -7.51 -2.94
C ARG A 36 -0.74 -7.48 -4.39
N ARG A 37 -1.50 -6.44 -4.75
CA ARG A 37 -1.99 -6.16 -6.12
C ARG A 37 -0.96 -5.44 -7.00
N GLY A 38 0.33 -5.51 -6.64
CA GLY A 38 1.47 -4.98 -7.41
C GLY A 38 1.67 -3.46 -7.33
N GLY A 39 1.07 -2.80 -6.35
CA GLY A 39 1.40 -1.43 -5.98
C GLY A 39 2.73 -1.35 -5.25
N THR A 40 3.22 -0.11 -5.07
CA THR A 40 4.42 0.17 -4.27
C THR A 40 4.04 1.04 -3.09
N MET A 41 4.59 0.73 -1.93
CA MET A 41 4.44 1.52 -0.72
C MET A 41 5.77 2.16 -0.36
N VAL A 42 5.73 3.46 -0.04
CA VAL A 42 6.88 4.23 0.42
C VAL A 42 6.55 4.76 1.80
N ILE A 43 7.41 4.45 2.78
CA ILE A 43 7.32 4.95 4.15
C ILE A 43 8.64 5.67 4.44
N ALA A 44 8.57 6.87 4.99
CA ALA A 44 9.73 7.66 5.37
C ALA A 44 9.64 8.04 6.85
N ARG A 45 10.70 7.79 7.60
CA ARG A 45 10.91 8.38 8.92
C ARG A 45 11.83 9.58 8.73
N VAL A 46 11.34 10.76 9.07
CA VAL A 46 12.05 12.03 8.93
C VAL A 46 12.06 12.75 10.27
N GLU A 47 12.99 13.70 10.44
CA GLU A 47 12.97 14.64 11.56
C GLU A 47 11.73 15.55 11.47
N ASP A 48 11.24 16.04 12.62
CA ASP A 48 9.96 16.78 12.70
C ASP A 48 9.93 18.03 11.80
N ASP A 49 11.06 18.68 11.63
CA ASP A 49 11.24 19.87 10.79
C ASP A 49 11.19 19.54 9.28
N LEU A 50 11.45 18.28 8.91
CA LEU A 50 11.41 17.80 7.52
C LEU A 50 10.05 17.22 7.12
N VAL A 51 9.11 17.06 8.05
CA VAL A 51 7.76 16.52 7.76
C VAL A 51 7.05 17.28 6.63
N PRO A 52 7.01 18.64 6.63
CA PRO A 52 6.32 19.38 5.56
C PRO A 52 6.91 19.12 4.17
N ASP A 53 8.24 19.01 4.09
CA ASP A 53 8.96 18.76 2.83
C ASP A 53 8.72 17.33 2.35
N ALA A 54 8.78 16.34 3.25
CA ALA A 54 8.48 14.95 2.94
C ALA A 54 7.03 14.79 2.44
N GLU A 55 6.07 15.43 3.11
CA GLU A 55 4.68 15.44 2.65
C GLU A 55 4.52 16.10 1.28
N GLN A 56 5.19 17.23 1.04
CA GLN A 56 5.13 17.91 -0.25
C GLN A 56 5.67 17.01 -1.37
N ILE A 57 6.83 16.39 -1.16
CA ILE A 57 7.45 15.48 -2.13
C ILE A 57 6.52 14.30 -2.40
N LEU A 58 5.95 13.66 -1.37
CA LEU A 58 5.04 12.53 -1.55
C LEU A 58 3.73 12.93 -2.25
N LYS A 59 3.22 14.14 -2.01
CA LYS A 59 2.01 14.69 -2.65
C LYS A 59 2.23 15.13 -4.10
N GLN A 60 3.49 15.43 -4.50
CA GLN A 60 3.82 15.77 -5.89
C GLN A 60 3.66 14.58 -6.85
N TYR A 61 3.73 13.36 -6.32
CA TYR A 61 3.45 12.14 -7.08
C TYR A 61 1.97 11.76 -6.92
N ASN A 62 1.47 10.91 -7.83
CA ASN A 62 0.10 10.37 -7.80
C ASN A 62 -0.08 9.44 -6.58
N SER A 63 -0.10 10.01 -5.38
CA SER A 63 -0.37 9.28 -4.15
C SER A 63 -1.77 8.68 -4.21
N VAL A 64 -1.92 7.52 -3.59
CA VAL A 64 -3.20 6.82 -3.58
C VAL A 64 -4.11 7.48 -2.56
N ASP A 65 -5.31 7.89 -3.00
CA ASP A 65 -6.42 8.16 -2.10
C ASP A 65 -6.92 6.84 -1.52
N ILE A 66 -6.73 6.64 -0.22
CA ILE A 66 -7.04 5.40 0.48
C ILE A 66 -8.54 5.18 0.64
N ALA A 67 -9.32 6.23 0.82
CA ALA A 67 -10.77 6.09 0.92
C ALA A 67 -11.34 5.64 -0.42
N HIS A 68 -10.89 6.25 -1.51
CA HIS A 68 -11.29 5.84 -2.85
C HIS A 68 -10.85 4.41 -3.16
N ARG A 69 -9.59 4.07 -2.87
CA ARG A 69 -9.04 2.74 -3.12
C ARG A 69 -9.78 1.64 -2.34
N ARG A 70 -10.17 1.91 -1.10
CA ARG A 70 -10.99 0.99 -0.30
C ARG A 70 -12.30 0.69 -1.02
N THR A 71 -13.02 1.72 -1.47
CA THR A 71 -14.28 1.55 -2.21
C THR A 71 -14.09 0.74 -3.49
N GLU A 72 -13.01 0.97 -4.24
CA GLU A 72 -12.71 0.17 -5.45
C GLU A 72 -12.51 -1.32 -5.12
N TYR A 73 -11.80 -1.63 -4.04
CA TYR A 73 -11.58 -3.02 -3.62
C TYR A 73 -12.86 -3.68 -3.13
N GLU A 74 -13.62 -2.99 -2.26
CA GLU A 74 -14.88 -3.48 -1.71
C GLU A 74 -15.93 -3.73 -2.82
N ALA A 75 -15.97 -2.88 -3.85
CA ALA A 75 -16.80 -3.10 -5.03
C ALA A 75 -16.44 -4.39 -5.79
N GLY A 76 -15.17 -4.83 -5.68
CA GLY A 76 -14.67 -6.11 -6.19
C GLY A 76 -14.83 -7.29 -5.23
N GLY A 77 -15.52 -7.12 -4.10
CA GLY A 77 -15.75 -8.17 -3.09
C GLY A 77 -14.61 -8.36 -2.09
N TRP A 78 -13.64 -7.45 -2.05
CA TRP A 78 -12.58 -7.48 -1.05
C TRP A 78 -13.12 -7.11 0.33
N THR A 79 -12.72 -7.85 1.37
CA THR A 79 -13.14 -7.62 2.76
C THR A 79 -11.98 -7.29 3.71
N GLY A 80 -10.74 -7.31 3.21
CA GLY A 80 -9.54 -7.12 4.00
C GLY A 80 -8.33 -7.83 3.38
N PHE A 81 -7.14 -7.36 3.70
CA PHE A 81 -5.90 -8.03 3.28
C PHE A 81 -5.76 -9.40 3.98
N ASP A 82 -5.61 -10.45 3.19
CA ASP A 82 -5.24 -11.79 3.64
C ASP A 82 -3.81 -12.11 3.14
N PRO A 83 -2.84 -12.35 4.03
CA PRO A 83 -1.47 -12.67 3.64
C PRO A 83 -1.31 -14.05 2.97
N THR A 84 -2.34 -14.90 3.00
CA THR A 84 -2.35 -16.23 2.37
C THR A 84 -2.89 -16.21 0.94
N ASP A 85 -3.55 -15.12 0.53
CA ASP A 85 -3.97 -14.92 -0.85
C ASP A 85 -2.77 -14.92 -1.80
N GLU A 86 -2.98 -15.45 -3.01
CA GLU A 86 -1.96 -15.40 -4.06
C GLU A 86 -1.55 -13.94 -4.34
N VAL A 87 -0.24 -13.73 -4.51
CA VAL A 87 0.29 -12.43 -4.96
C VAL A 87 -0.15 -12.23 -6.41
N TYR A 88 -0.71 -11.06 -6.74
CA TYR A 88 -1.11 -10.77 -8.11
C TYR A 88 0.11 -10.89 -9.02
N THR A 89 0.03 -11.78 -10.01
CA THR A 89 1.12 -12.03 -10.96
C THR A 89 1.07 -10.99 -12.08
N GLY A 90 2.11 -10.93 -12.92
CA GLY A 90 2.23 -9.92 -13.97
C GLY A 90 1.00 -9.79 -14.88
N ASP A 91 0.33 -10.90 -15.17
CA ASP A 91 -0.86 -10.96 -16.03
C ASP A 91 -2.09 -10.30 -15.36
N ASP A 92 -2.20 -10.42 -14.04
CA ASP A 92 -3.24 -9.78 -13.24
C ASP A 92 -3.01 -8.25 -13.15
N LEU A 93 -1.74 -7.83 -13.12
CA LEU A 93 -1.35 -6.42 -13.06
C LEU A 93 -1.65 -5.66 -14.35
N GLU A 94 -1.46 -6.30 -15.52
CA GLU A 94 -1.83 -5.71 -16.81
C GLU A 94 -3.35 -5.54 -16.93
N SER A 95 -4.11 -6.56 -16.53
CA SER A 95 -5.57 -6.52 -16.49
C SER A 95 -6.10 -5.43 -15.56
N ALA A 96 -5.49 -5.27 -14.38
CA ALA A 96 -5.85 -4.22 -13.43
C ALA A 96 -5.47 -2.81 -13.89
N ARG A 97 -4.33 -2.64 -14.58
CA ARG A 97 -3.92 -1.35 -15.18
C ARG A 97 -4.85 -0.93 -16.31
N GLY A 98 -5.29 -1.87 -17.15
CA GLY A 98 -6.24 -1.60 -18.24
C GLY A 98 -7.59 -1.05 -17.74
N ARG A 99 -8.08 -1.56 -16.59
CA ARG A 99 -9.33 -1.06 -15.97
C ARG A 99 -9.22 0.34 -15.36
N ARG A 100 -8.00 0.81 -15.08
CA ARG A 100 -7.74 2.08 -14.40
C ARG A 100 -7.43 3.23 -15.36
N ASN A 101 -7.35 2.94 -16.66
CA ASN A 101 -7.05 3.88 -17.75
C ASN A 101 -8.29 4.25 -18.58
N VAL A 102 -9.50 4.11 -18.03
CA VAL A 102 -10.77 4.54 -18.64
C VAL A 102 -11.44 5.62 -17.82
#